data_AF-A0A5B0ILY2-F1
#
_entry.id   AF-A0A5B0ILY2-F1
#
_cell.length_a   1.000
_cell.length_b   1.000
_cell.length_c   1.000
_cell.angle_alpha   90.00
_cell.angle_beta   90.00
_cell.angle_gamma   90.00
#
_symmetry.space_group_name_H-M   'P 1'
#
loop_
_entity.id
_entity.type
_entity.pdbx_description
1 polymer ?
#
loop_
_entity_poly.entity_id
_entity_poly.type
_entity_poly.pdbx_seq_one_letter_code
_entity_poly.pdbx_strand_id
1 'polypeptide(L)'
;MSEQPSPGEPADRNGDTGAPPVAPTAGATGGVEPAGSASAATGPVESGETASPGPGGPAGRARTGTLELVACQFPGGCANSMEYAGAGRPPKYCYQVVGGVMHDRVNAKRVVDGGVPARRRREPDDAPARPIARAGQTVAEQVTALITRLEVSGAELREALGTLADPDAVAAEIAAVRRAARAEIDQAQAATDEARAQARAARDDAAAARRSAAASDAEAADAAEARDTAELARDTAIAAREALEAEAAQLRAELEQRDTELTALHAELAAIHSERDTLTAARDTAIAARDTAAADAARVTAELQTLAHEHTRTETELGEARRQIESLTAGRDTAATELAAVRRALDRAETDRARLADELHEVREQAAEHRAGRAAAESSLAALREQLAHDVDRERAYGEQRLADAETRHDAQLAELRTELARARRRAAGWTEQDLDPTDSDSPGDATDDVDGSSEAGAAGSPRPAGARRARPRAAQRRTGPAQPTKPAPGDSSDASGDLP
;
A
#
# COMPACT_ATOMS: atom_id res chain seq x y z
N MET A 1 -18.31 35.93 -42.10
CA MET A 1 -19.51 35.82 -41.26
C MET A 1 -19.06 35.28 -39.91
N SER A 2 -19.08 36.17 -38.92
CA SER A 2 -19.08 35.96 -37.47
C SER A 2 -18.23 34.84 -36.86
N GLU A 3 -16.95 35.12 -36.66
CA GLU A 3 -16.13 34.52 -35.61
C GLU A 3 -16.28 35.35 -34.33
N GLN A 4 -16.59 34.69 -33.21
CA GLN A 4 -16.56 35.29 -31.87
C GLN A 4 -15.21 34.99 -31.20
N PRO A 5 -14.55 35.99 -30.60
CA PRO A 5 -13.53 35.75 -29.59
C PRO A 5 -13.88 36.40 -28.23
N SER A 6 -13.72 35.65 -27.15
CA SER A 6 -13.49 36.09 -25.76
C SER A 6 -13.30 34.84 -24.87
N PRO A 7 -12.45 34.86 -23.82
CA PRO A 7 -12.47 35.91 -22.78
C PRO A 7 -11.10 36.49 -22.38
N GLY A 8 -11.17 37.73 -21.92
CA GLY A 8 -10.04 38.50 -21.40
C GLY A 8 -9.70 38.18 -19.95
N GLU A 9 -8.38 38.21 -19.70
CA GLU A 9 -7.74 38.46 -18.41
C GLU A 9 -8.05 39.87 -17.89
N PRO A 10 -8.13 40.07 -16.57
CA PRO A 10 -7.80 41.35 -15.96
C PRO A 10 -6.38 41.30 -15.36
N ALA A 11 -5.53 42.16 -15.92
CA ALA A 11 -4.23 42.54 -15.37
C ALA A 11 -4.36 43.42 -14.12
N ASP A 12 -3.46 43.15 -13.18
CA ASP A 12 -2.72 44.10 -12.33
C ASP A 12 -3.43 45.34 -11.78
N ARG A 13 -3.65 45.33 -10.46
CA ARG A 13 -3.66 46.54 -9.63
C ARG A 13 -2.58 46.47 -8.57
N ASN A 14 -1.49 47.16 -8.86
CA ASN A 14 -0.53 47.69 -7.90
C ASN A 14 -1.24 48.60 -6.89
N GLY A 15 -0.97 48.39 -5.61
CA GLY A 15 -1.46 49.18 -4.48
C GLY A 15 -0.48 49.09 -3.31
N ASP A 16 0.72 49.59 -3.56
CA ASP A 16 1.78 49.88 -2.59
C ASP A 16 1.29 50.91 -1.55
N THR A 17 1.21 50.52 -0.27
CA THR A 17 1.30 51.44 0.87
C THR A 17 1.96 50.72 2.05
N GLY A 18 3.13 51.24 2.44
CA GLY A 18 3.98 50.66 3.47
C GLY A 18 3.46 50.81 4.91
N ALA A 19 3.92 49.90 5.75
CA ALA A 19 3.93 50.02 7.22
C ALA A 19 5.28 49.51 7.76
N PRO A 20 5.92 50.20 8.73
CA PRO A 20 7.27 49.89 9.21
C PRO A 20 7.29 48.80 10.31
N PRO A 21 8.47 48.23 10.62
CA PRO A 21 8.61 47.10 11.54
C PRO A 21 8.71 47.57 13.00
N VAL A 22 8.03 46.86 13.91
CA VAL A 22 8.25 46.97 15.35
C VAL A 22 8.96 45.71 15.83
N ALA A 23 10.17 45.88 16.33
CA ALA A 23 10.99 44.86 16.97
C ALA A 23 10.45 44.52 18.38
N PRO A 24 10.55 43.26 18.84
CA PRO A 24 10.38 42.94 20.25
C PRO A 24 11.72 43.08 20.98
N THR A 25 11.76 43.99 21.96
CA THR A 25 12.82 44.10 22.96
C THR A 25 12.80 42.92 23.91
N ALA A 26 13.95 42.26 24.04
CA ALA A 26 14.28 41.38 25.14
C ALA A 26 14.34 42.16 26.47
N GLY A 27 13.82 41.55 27.53
CA GLY A 27 13.88 42.05 28.90
C GLY A 27 13.74 40.90 29.88
N ALA A 28 14.85 40.22 30.13
CA ALA A 28 15.02 39.26 31.22
C ALA A 28 15.00 39.98 32.59
N THR A 29 14.48 39.34 33.63
CA THR A 29 15.25 38.93 34.85
C THR A 29 14.33 38.53 36.02
N GLY A 30 14.74 37.47 36.73
CA GLY A 30 14.27 37.06 38.07
C GLY A 30 13.19 35.97 38.03
N GLY A 31 13.44 34.69 38.31
CA GLY A 31 14.43 34.08 39.20
C GLY A 31 13.78 33.74 40.54
N VAL A 32 14.02 32.51 41.02
CA VAL A 32 13.71 31.90 42.33
C VAL A 32 12.52 30.91 42.35
N GLU A 33 12.81 29.65 42.06
CA GLU A 33 12.32 28.49 42.85
C GLU A 33 13.13 28.41 44.18
N PRO A 34 12.79 27.64 45.25
CA PRO A 34 11.94 26.43 45.26
C PRO A 34 11.09 26.16 46.54
N ALA A 35 10.37 25.03 46.48
CA ALA A 35 10.07 24.08 47.57
C ALA A 35 9.18 24.48 48.77
N GLY A 36 8.33 23.52 49.17
CA GLY A 36 8.13 23.22 50.60
C GLY A 36 6.69 23.13 51.07
N SER A 37 6.24 21.90 51.30
CA SER A 37 5.11 21.46 52.11
C SER A 37 4.87 22.28 53.39
N ALA A 38 3.60 22.56 53.72
CA ALA A 38 2.99 22.22 55.02
C ALA A 38 1.51 22.66 55.12
N SER A 39 0.72 21.78 55.73
CA SER A 39 -0.65 21.95 56.21
C SER A 39 -0.88 23.21 57.05
N ALA A 40 -2.06 23.83 56.90
CA ALA A 40 -3.08 23.95 57.97
C ALA A 40 -4.30 24.79 57.52
N ALA A 41 -5.46 24.14 57.58
CA ALA A 41 -6.76 24.62 58.06
C ALA A 41 -7.45 25.90 57.50
N THR A 42 -8.74 25.64 57.17
CA THR A 42 -9.97 26.42 57.43
C THR A 42 -10.49 27.46 56.41
N GLY A 43 -11.67 27.12 55.85
CA GLY A 43 -12.64 27.97 55.15
C GLY A 43 -12.36 28.09 53.63
N PRO A 44 -13.36 28.06 52.72
CA PRO A 44 -14.57 28.87 52.79
C PRO A 44 -15.88 28.13 52.35
N VAL A 45 -17.04 28.54 52.87
CA VAL A 45 -18.08 29.37 52.21
C VAL A 45 -18.74 28.71 51.00
N GLU A 46 -20.00 28.33 51.23
CA GLU A 46 -20.99 27.87 50.25
C GLU A 46 -21.37 28.97 49.25
N SER A 47 -21.46 28.58 47.98
CA SER A 47 -22.27 29.17 46.89
C SER A 47 -22.31 28.04 45.86
N GLY A 48 -23.42 27.48 45.41
CA GLY A 48 -24.74 28.05 45.17
C GLY A 48 -25.11 27.60 43.75
N GLU A 49 -26.26 26.95 43.62
CA GLU A 49 -26.98 26.63 42.37
C GLU A 49 -26.40 25.57 41.41
N THR A 50 -27.12 24.45 41.30
CA THR A 50 -27.86 24.10 40.07
C THR A 50 -28.83 22.94 40.34
N ALA A 51 -29.92 22.94 39.55
CA ALA A 51 -30.90 21.86 39.32
C ALA A 51 -32.17 21.79 40.22
N SER A 52 -33.19 22.55 39.79
CA SER A 52 -34.55 22.02 39.57
C SER A 52 -34.58 21.12 38.30
N PRO A 53 -35.64 20.33 37.99
CA PRO A 53 -36.98 20.31 38.58
C PRO A 53 -37.52 18.90 38.94
N GLY A 54 -38.36 18.85 39.97
CA GLY A 54 -39.21 17.71 40.29
C GLY A 54 -40.65 18.18 40.53
N PRO A 55 -41.67 17.55 39.93
CA PRO A 55 -43.05 18.02 39.99
C PRO A 55 -43.76 17.51 41.25
N GLY A 56 -44.69 18.30 41.76
CA GLY A 56 -45.79 17.78 42.59
C GLY A 56 -45.81 18.21 44.05
N GLY A 57 -46.48 19.35 44.29
CA GLY A 57 -47.39 19.56 45.42
C GLY A 57 -46.80 19.98 46.77
N PRO A 58 -47.27 21.08 47.37
CA PRO A 58 -47.13 21.30 48.80
C PRO A 58 -48.41 20.87 49.52
N ALA A 59 -48.30 19.73 50.20
CA ALA A 59 -49.03 19.47 51.43
C ALA A 59 -48.68 20.58 52.44
N GLY A 60 -49.68 21.38 52.83
CA GLY A 60 -49.57 22.34 53.92
C GLY A 60 -49.28 21.62 55.23
N ARG A 61 -47.99 21.56 55.60
CA ARG A 61 -47.54 21.03 56.90
C ARG A 61 -48.09 21.89 58.02
N ALA A 62 -48.89 21.28 58.89
CA ALA A 62 -49.17 21.77 60.23
C ALA A 62 -47.83 21.93 60.99
N ARG A 63 -47.39 23.18 61.19
CA ARG A 63 -46.31 23.46 62.14
C ARG A 63 -46.88 23.32 63.54
N THR A 64 -46.42 22.31 64.26
CA THR A 64 -46.47 22.26 65.73
C THR A 64 -45.65 23.42 66.26
N GLY A 65 -46.30 24.57 66.48
CA GLY A 65 -45.68 25.76 67.06
C GLY A 65 -45.25 25.48 68.50
N THR A 66 -43.96 25.50 68.75
CA THR A 66 -43.39 25.61 70.09
C THR A 66 -43.87 26.92 70.71
N LEU A 67 -44.57 26.82 71.85
CA LEU A 67 -45.03 27.98 72.61
C LEU A 67 -43.82 28.75 73.13
N GLU A 68 -43.55 29.92 72.57
CA GLU A 68 -42.45 30.79 73.01
C GLU A 68 -42.96 31.65 74.18
N LEU A 69 -42.33 31.51 75.35
CA LEU A 69 -42.63 32.29 76.54
C LEU A 69 -41.89 33.64 76.48
N VAL A 70 -42.62 34.72 76.20
CA VAL A 70 -42.06 36.08 76.12
C VAL A 70 -42.22 36.79 77.46
N ALA A 71 -41.11 37.21 78.06
CA ALA A 71 -41.14 37.95 79.34
C ALA A 71 -41.74 39.36 79.18
N CYS A 72 -42.54 39.80 80.17
CA CYS A 72 -43.14 41.13 80.16
C CYS A 72 -42.09 42.24 80.36
N GLN A 73 -41.99 43.16 79.38
CA GLN A 73 -41.02 44.26 79.37
C GLN A 73 -41.50 45.52 80.11
N PHE A 74 -42.32 45.37 81.15
CA PHE A 74 -42.77 46.53 81.94
C PHE A 74 -41.61 47.09 82.78
N PRO A 75 -41.37 48.41 82.82
CA PRO A 75 -40.30 49.02 83.61
C PRO A 75 -40.44 48.65 85.09
N GLY A 76 -39.39 48.07 85.68
CA GLY A 76 -39.41 47.53 87.06
C GLY A 76 -39.37 46.00 87.16
N GLY A 77 -39.35 45.28 86.04
CA GLY A 77 -39.12 43.83 86.00
C GLY A 77 -40.35 43.03 86.45
N CYS A 78 -41.23 42.69 85.51
CA CYS A 78 -42.37 41.82 85.80
C CYS A 78 -41.95 40.35 85.71
N ALA A 79 -42.25 39.54 86.72
CA ALA A 79 -41.95 38.11 86.72
C ALA A 79 -42.85 37.27 85.79
N ASN A 80 -43.89 37.87 85.18
CA ASN A 80 -44.84 37.14 84.34
C ASN A 80 -44.36 37.06 82.89
N SER A 81 -44.39 35.86 82.34
CA SER A 81 -44.22 35.56 80.91
C SER A 81 -45.58 35.36 80.24
N MET A 82 -45.68 35.72 78.96
CA MET A 82 -46.84 35.47 78.10
C MET A 82 -46.50 34.37 77.11
N GLU A 83 -47.43 33.45 76.88
CA GLU A 83 -47.31 32.47 75.81
C GLU A 83 -47.68 33.13 74.47
N TYR A 84 -46.75 33.09 73.51
CA TYR A 84 -46.98 33.62 72.17
C TYR A 84 -46.85 32.49 71.13
N ALA A 85 -47.95 32.24 70.40
CA ALA A 85 -48.05 31.16 69.41
C ALA A 85 -48.41 31.68 68.00
N GLY A 86 -48.23 32.98 67.72
CA GLY A 86 -48.73 33.64 66.51
C GLY A 86 -47.64 34.08 65.52
N ALA A 87 -48.01 34.25 64.25
CA ALA A 87 -47.14 34.75 63.17
C ALA A 87 -47.15 36.29 63.06
N GLY A 88 -47.03 36.99 64.18
CA GLY A 88 -47.03 38.46 64.26
C GLY A 88 -45.99 38.99 65.24
N ARG A 89 -46.03 40.30 65.51
CA ARG A 89 -45.11 40.90 66.49
C ARG A 89 -45.52 40.49 67.92
N PRO A 90 -44.62 39.90 68.73
CA PRO A 90 -44.98 39.43 70.06
C PRO A 90 -45.43 40.59 70.96
N PRO A 91 -46.44 40.38 71.83
CA PRO A 91 -46.91 41.38 72.77
C PRO A 91 -45.80 41.71 73.78
N LYS A 92 -45.58 43.00 74.06
CA LYS A 92 -44.52 43.46 74.96
C LYS A 92 -44.92 43.47 76.46
N TYR A 93 -46.21 43.55 76.76
CA TYR A 93 -46.71 43.71 78.13
C TYR A 93 -47.81 42.69 78.44
N CYS A 94 -47.85 42.16 79.66
CA CYS A 94 -48.75 41.07 80.06
C CYS A 94 -50.20 41.49 80.33
N TYR A 95 -50.51 42.79 80.37
CA TYR A 95 -51.84 43.35 80.69
C TYR A 95 -52.40 42.92 82.05
N GLN A 96 -51.63 42.21 82.87
CA GLN A 96 -51.99 41.84 84.23
C GLN A 96 -51.63 42.98 85.19
N VAL A 97 -52.34 43.02 86.33
CA VAL A 97 -52.07 43.97 87.40
C VAL A 97 -51.05 43.36 88.34
N VAL A 98 -49.81 43.84 88.31
CA VAL A 98 -48.72 43.38 89.19
C VAL A 98 -48.30 44.56 90.07
N GLY A 99 -48.29 44.37 91.39
CA GLY A 99 -48.00 45.46 92.34
C GLY A 99 -49.06 46.60 92.36
N GLY A 100 -50.28 46.35 91.89
CA GLY A 100 -51.38 47.32 91.86
C GLY A 100 -51.41 48.23 90.61
N VAL A 101 -50.50 48.01 89.65
CA VAL A 101 -50.41 48.74 88.38
C VAL A 101 -50.68 47.79 87.22
N MET A 102 -51.51 48.21 86.26
CA MET A 102 -51.78 47.41 85.05
C MET A 102 -50.62 47.54 84.06
N HIS A 103 -50.05 46.40 83.66
CA HIS A 103 -48.93 46.35 82.73
C HIS A 103 -49.39 46.50 81.28
N ASP A 104 -49.67 47.74 80.87
CA ASP A 104 -49.99 48.11 79.50
C ASP A 104 -48.99 49.14 78.95
N ARG A 105 -49.04 49.41 77.63
CA ARG A 105 -48.16 50.37 76.97
C ARG A 105 -48.29 51.79 77.53
N VAL A 106 -49.47 52.18 78.00
CA VAL A 106 -49.77 53.55 78.47
C VAL A 106 -49.14 53.79 79.84
N ASN A 107 -49.29 52.84 80.76
CA ASN A 107 -48.65 52.87 82.07
C ASN A 107 -47.15 52.65 81.96
N ALA A 108 -46.67 51.78 81.06
CA ALA A 108 -45.23 51.60 80.83
C ALA A 108 -44.59 52.92 80.35
N LYS A 109 -45.23 53.62 79.40
CA LYS A 109 -44.77 54.93 78.96
C LYS A 109 -44.82 55.96 80.10
N ARG A 110 -45.90 56.01 80.89
CA ARG A 110 -45.98 56.92 82.05
C ARG A 110 -44.89 56.69 83.09
N VAL A 111 -44.56 55.42 83.37
CA VAL A 111 -43.48 55.08 84.32
C VAL A 111 -42.11 55.47 83.77
N VAL A 112 -41.85 55.25 82.47
CA VAL A 112 -40.61 55.71 81.81
C VAL A 112 -40.51 57.23 81.81
N ASP A 113 -41.63 57.93 81.61
CA ASP A 113 -41.73 59.39 81.62
C ASP A 113 -41.75 59.98 83.06
N GLY A 114 -41.56 59.15 84.10
CA GLY A 114 -41.48 59.58 85.51
C GLY A 114 -42.82 59.87 86.21
N GLY A 115 -43.95 59.58 85.55
CA GLY A 115 -45.30 59.77 86.09
C GLY A 115 -45.82 58.60 86.93
N VAL A 116 -46.67 58.89 87.93
CA VAL A 116 -47.28 57.87 88.79
C VAL A 116 -48.34 57.08 88.02
N PRO A 117 -48.25 55.74 87.95
CA PRO A 117 -49.20 54.91 87.20
C PRO A 117 -50.60 54.89 87.84
N ALA A 118 -51.65 54.84 87.01
CA ALA A 118 -53.03 54.87 87.48
C ALA A 118 -53.43 53.53 88.12
N ARG A 119 -53.67 53.51 89.44
CA ARG A 119 -54.24 52.35 90.15
C ARG A 119 -55.75 52.29 89.91
N ARG A 120 -56.29 51.12 89.52
CA ARG A 120 -57.74 50.93 89.39
C ARG A 120 -58.41 51.03 90.77
N ARG A 121 -59.26 52.06 90.93
CA ARG A 121 -60.16 52.29 92.06
C ARG A 121 -61.32 51.29 91.97
N ARG A 122 -61.43 50.40 92.96
CA ARG A 122 -62.60 49.51 93.19
C ARG A 122 -63.54 50.26 94.15
N GLU A 123 -64.62 50.81 93.61
CA GLU A 123 -66.06 50.73 94.03
C GLU A 123 -66.46 50.76 95.54
N PRO A 124 -67.71 51.10 95.94
CA PRO A 124 -68.68 52.17 95.60
C PRO A 124 -69.09 53.03 96.85
N ASP A 125 -70.18 53.78 96.72
CA ASP A 125 -71.10 54.31 97.76
C ASP A 125 -70.89 55.70 98.40
N ASP A 126 -72.07 56.30 98.66
CA ASP A 126 -72.44 57.41 99.55
C ASP A 126 -72.52 58.85 99.00
N ALA A 127 -73.70 59.18 98.47
CA ALA A 127 -74.44 60.38 98.90
C ALA A 127 -74.73 60.25 100.42
N PRO A 128 -74.81 61.31 101.26
CA PRO A 128 -75.65 62.51 101.09
C PRO A 128 -74.93 63.78 101.67
N ALA A 129 -75.45 65.00 101.80
CA ALA A 129 -76.64 65.42 102.52
C ALA A 129 -76.82 66.94 102.44
N ARG A 130 -78.07 67.37 102.31
CA ARG A 130 -78.56 68.67 102.80
C ARG A 130 -78.35 68.77 104.32
N PRO A 131 -78.25 69.98 104.89
CA PRO A 131 -78.79 70.23 106.22
C PRO A 131 -80.08 71.05 106.11
N ILE A 132 -81.20 70.39 106.42
CA ILE A 132 -82.37 71.02 107.03
C ILE A 132 -82.07 71.05 108.54
N ALA A 133 -82.01 72.24 109.13
CA ALA A 133 -81.93 72.48 110.57
C ALA A 133 -82.47 73.91 110.81
N ARG A 134 -83.28 74.26 111.80
CA ARG A 134 -83.98 73.57 112.89
C ARG A 134 -84.94 74.64 113.43
N ALA A 135 -86.26 74.46 113.35
CA ALA A 135 -87.15 74.18 114.48
C ALA A 135 -86.67 74.76 115.84
N GLY A 136 -87.34 75.83 116.28
CA GLY A 136 -87.22 76.38 117.63
C GLY A 136 -87.48 77.89 117.70
N GLN A 137 -88.62 78.38 117.20
CA GLN A 137 -89.04 79.78 117.42
C GLN A 137 -90.47 79.79 117.92
N THR A 138 -90.65 80.46 119.06
CA THR A 138 -91.94 80.62 119.72
C THR A 138 -92.82 81.59 118.91
N VAL A 139 -94.15 81.40 118.94
CA VAL A 139 -95.11 82.22 118.17
C VAL A 139 -94.98 83.72 118.48
N ALA A 140 -94.44 84.10 119.64
CA ALA A 140 -94.13 85.48 119.98
C ALA A 140 -92.92 86.05 119.21
N GLU A 141 -91.86 85.27 118.99
CA GLU A 141 -90.69 85.69 118.21
C GLU A 141 -90.95 85.68 116.70
N GLN A 142 -91.81 84.77 116.21
CA GLN A 142 -92.24 84.79 114.81
C GLN A 142 -93.04 86.04 114.44
N VAL A 143 -93.82 86.61 115.36
CA VAL A 143 -94.55 87.87 115.09
C VAL A 143 -93.60 89.06 115.12
N THR A 144 -92.63 89.13 116.03
CA THR A 144 -91.63 90.21 116.02
C THR A 144 -90.69 90.11 114.83
N ALA A 145 -90.29 88.89 114.43
CA ALA A 145 -89.51 88.64 113.22
C ALA A 145 -90.33 88.87 111.94
N LEU A 146 -91.65 88.60 111.92
CA LEU A 146 -92.50 89.00 110.81
C LEU A 146 -92.65 90.52 110.75
N ILE A 147 -92.74 91.23 111.89
CA ILE A 147 -92.84 92.69 111.91
C ILE A 147 -91.51 93.31 111.45
N THR A 148 -90.36 92.85 111.94
CA THR A 148 -89.05 93.34 111.43
C THR A 148 -88.83 92.93 109.98
N ARG A 149 -89.27 91.74 109.55
CA ARG A 149 -89.21 91.34 108.14
C ARG A 149 -90.19 92.13 107.28
N LEU A 150 -91.36 92.52 107.79
CA LEU A 150 -92.33 93.38 107.11
C LEU A 150 -91.90 94.84 107.10
N GLU A 151 -91.12 95.28 108.08
CA GLU A 151 -90.51 96.61 108.13
C GLU A 151 -89.29 96.68 107.22
N VAL A 152 -88.45 95.64 107.19
CA VAL A 152 -87.34 95.49 106.23
C VAL A 152 -87.89 95.29 104.83
N SER A 153 -88.84 94.38 104.62
CA SER A 153 -89.48 94.22 103.31
C SER A 153 -90.32 95.42 102.93
N GLY A 154 -90.87 96.18 103.89
CA GLY A 154 -91.61 97.41 103.67
C GLY A 154 -90.70 98.62 103.44
N ALA A 155 -89.46 98.60 103.93
CA ALA A 155 -88.40 99.53 103.58
C ALA A 155 -87.83 99.19 102.20
N GLU A 156 -87.56 97.92 101.91
CA GLU A 156 -87.17 97.42 100.58
C GLU A 156 -88.28 97.64 99.55
N LEU A 157 -89.57 97.49 99.91
CA LEU A 157 -90.70 97.84 99.05
C LEU A 157 -90.83 99.34 98.87
N ARG A 158 -90.56 100.18 99.89
CA ARG A 158 -90.55 101.64 99.74
C ARG A 158 -89.33 102.14 98.97
N GLU A 159 -88.20 101.47 99.06
CA GLU A 159 -86.99 101.74 98.31
C GLU A 159 -87.17 101.29 96.85
N ALA A 160 -87.69 100.08 96.61
CA ALA A 160 -88.07 99.59 95.29
C ALA A 160 -89.21 100.40 94.65
N LEU A 161 -90.21 100.83 95.43
CA LEU A 161 -91.26 101.76 94.96
C LEU A 161 -90.72 103.19 94.80
N GLY A 162 -89.70 103.59 95.55
CA GLY A 162 -89.01 104.86 95.40
C GLY A 162 -88.18 104.91 94.11
N THR A 163 -87.47 103.83 93.79
CA THR A 163 -86.78 103.65 92.50
C THR A 163 -87.74 103.43 91.33
N LEU A 164 -88.95 102.90 91.54
CA LEU A 164 -90.01 102.79 90.52
C LEU A 164 -90.84 104.09 90.33
N ALA A 165 -90.92 104.96 91.33
CA ALA A 165 -91.64 106.24 91.28
C ALA A 165 -90.77 107.44 90.90
N ASP A 166 -89.45 107.25 90.83
CA ASP A 166 -88.51 108.20 90.22
C ASP A 166 -88.39 107.89 88.71
N PRO A 167 -89.04 108.69 87.84
CA PRO A 167 -88.98 108.46 86.40
C PRO A 167 -87.55 108.56 85.87
N ASP A 168 -86.64 109.26 86.55
CA ASP A 168 -85.23 109.40 86.15
C ASP A 168 -84.40 108.18 86.54
N ALA A 169 -84.69 107.56 87.70
CA ALA A 169 -84.07 106.29 88.10
C ALA A 169 -84.52 105.13 87.20
N VAL A 170 -85.81 105.03 86.90
CA VAL A 170 -86.33 104.05 85.93
C VAL A 170 -85.79 104.32 84.53
N ALA A 171 -85.68 105.58 84.10
CA ALA A 171 -85.06 105.92 82.82
C ALA A 171 -83.57 105.57 82.79
N ALA A 172 -82.83 105.76 83.90
CA ALA A 172 -81.43 105.39 84.04
C ALA A 172 -81.23 103.87 84.01
N GLU A 173 -82.12 103.11 84.65
CA GLU A 173 -82.12 101.64 84.64
C GLU A 173 -82.51 101.09 83.28
N ILE A 174 -83.55 101.62 82.63
CA ILE A 174 -83.89 101.29 81.24
C ILE A 174 -82.73 101.65 80.30
N ALA A 175 -82.05 102.77 80.51
CA ALA A 175 -80.87 103.14 79.72
C ALA A 175 -79.69 102.21 80.02
N ALA A 176 -79.49 101.77 81.25
CA ALA A 176 -78.47 100.80 81.64
C ALA A 176 -78.76 99.42 81.04
N VAL A 177 -80.00 98.92 81.14
CA VAL A 177 -80.46 97.67 80.53
C VAL A 177 -80.40 97.75 79.01
N ARG A 178 -80.76 98.88 78.39
CA ARG A 178 -80.62 99.05 76.94
C ARG A 178 -79.15 99.08 76.49
N ARG A 179 -78.24 99.68 77.28
CA ARG A 179 -76.79 99.64 77.02
C ARG A 179 -76.23 98.24 77.25
N ALA A 180 -76.65 97.54 78.30
CA ALA A 180 -76.27 96.17 78.58
C ALA A 180 -76.76 95.22 77.48
N ALA A 181 -78.03 95.33 77.08
CA ALA A 181 -78.59 94.57 75.97
C ALA A 181 -77.91 94.92 74.63
N ARG A 182 -77.54 96.18 74.38
CA ARG A 182 -76.72 96.54 73.21
C ARG A 182 -75.35 95.87 73.29
N ALA A 183 -74.67 95.96 74.43
CA ALA A 183 -73.37 95.35 74.63
C ALA A 183 -73.41 93.82 74.51
N GLU A 184 -74.46 93.17 74.99
CA GLU A 184 -74.69 91.73 74.81
C GLU A 184 -74.98 91.38 73.35
N ILE A 185 -75.79 92.20 72.64
CA ILE A 185 -76.02 92.03 71.20
C ILE A 185 -74.71 92.21 70.43
N ASP A 186 -73.91 93.23 70.76
CA ASP A 186 -72.64 93.50 70.11
C ASP A 186 -71.62 92.38 70.39
N GLN A 187 -71.58 91.86 71.63
CA GLN A 187 -70.78 90.68 71.99
C GLN A 187 -71.25 89.43 71.26
N ALA A 188 -72.56 89.19 71.19
CA ALA A 188 -73.12 88.06 70.48
C ALA A 188 -72.88 88.15 68.96
N GLN A 189 -72.97 89.35 68.39
CA GLN A 189 -72.65 89.62 66.99
C GLN A 189 -71.15 89.42 66.73
N ALA A 190 -70.27 89.96 67.58
CA ALA A 190 -68.83 89.75 67.49
C ALA A 190 -68.46 88.27 67.58
N ALA A 191 -69.03 87.53 68.55
CA ALA A 191 -68.83 86.08 68.69
C ALA A 191 -69.37 85.31 67.47
N THR A 192 -70.51 85.73 66.91
CA THR A 192 -71.06 85.13 65.69
C THR A 192 -70.16 85.38 64.49
N ASP A 193 -69.63 86.60 64.33
CA ASP A 193 -68.75 86.96 63.23
C ASP A 193 -67.37 86.29 63.36
N GLU A 194 -66.86 86.14 64.57
CA GLU A 194 -65.69 85.32 64.88
C GLU A 194 -65.93 83.85 64.52
N ALA A 195 -67.04 83.26 64.96
CA ALA A 195 -67.40 81.88 64.62
C ALA A 195 -67.57 81.69 63.09
N ARG A 196 -68.15 82.67 62.39
CA ARG A 196 -68.23 82.68 60.92
C ARG A 196 -66.86 82.79 60.27
N ALA A 197 -65.95 83.60 60.82
CA ALA A 197 -64.58 83.72 60.35
C ALA A 197 -63.80 82.40 60.54
N GLN A 198 -63.88 81.79 61.72
CA GLN A 198 -63.29 80.49 62.01
C GLN A 198 -63.86 79.39 61.11
N ALA A 199 -65.18 79.39 60.86
CA ALA A 199 -65.81 78.44 59.96
C ALA A 199 -65.36 78.61 58.50
N ARG A 200 -65.12 79.86 58.04
CA ARG A 200 -64.54 80.13 56.72
C ARG A 200 -63.10 79.64 56.64
N ALA A 201 -62.26 79.99 57.61
CA ALA A 201 -60.88 79.51 57.69
C ALA A 201 -60.81 77.97 57.69
N ALA A 202 -61.62 77.29 58.49
CA ALA A 202 -61.67 75.83 58.51
C ALA A 202 -62.14 75.22 57.18
N ARG A 203 -63.07 75.87 56.46
CA ARG A 203 -63.48 75.45 55.12
C ARG A 203 -62.36 75.65 54.10
N ASP A 204 -61.63 76.76 54.18
CA ASP A 204 -60.50 77.07 53.30
C ASP A 204 -59.34 76.09 53.54
N ASP A 205 -59.03 75.78 54.80
CA ASP A 205 -58.05 74.77 55.19
C ASP A 205 -58.45 73.37 54.70
N ALA A 206 -59.72 72.99 54.88
CA ALA A 206 -60.22 71.70 54.37
C ALA A 206 -60.23 71.65 52.83
N ALA A 207 -60.45 72.78 52.15
CA ALA A 207 -60.34 72.86 50.71
C ALA A 207 -58.88 72.78 50.25
N ALA A 208 -57.95 73.41 50.97
CA ALA A 208 -56.51 73.31 50.72
C ALA A 208 -55.98 71.89 50.94
N ALA A 209 -56.38 71.24 52.03
CA ALA A 209 -56.05 69.84 52.32
C ALA A 209 -56.58 68.90 51.22
N ARG A 210 -57.81 69.11 50.74
CA ARG A 210 -58.37 68.35 49.62
C ARG A 210 -57.60 68.55 48.32
N ARG A 211 -57.18 69.77 48.01
CA ARG A 211 -56.34 70.04 46.83
C ARG A 211 -54.96 69.37 46.96
N SER A 212 -54.36 69.42 48.15
CA SER A 212 -53.08 68.76 48.43
C SER A 212 -53.18 67.23 48.30
N ALA A 213 -54.25 66.64 48.84
CA ALA A 213 -54.52 65.21 48.69
C ALA A 213 -54.73 64.83 47.23
N ALA A 214 -55.54 65.58 46.48
CA ALA A 214 -55.75 65.34 45.06
C ALA A 214 -54.46 65.47 44.23
N ALA A 215 -53.56 66.41 44.58
CA ALA A 215 -52.26 66.53 43.95
C ALA A 215 -51.35 65.32 44.27
N SER A 216 -51.36 64.85 45.52
CA SER A 216 -50.61 63.65 45.93
C SER A 216 -51.13 62.39 45.23
N ASP A 217 -52.46 62.27 45.07
CA ASP A 217 -53.09 61.17 44.34
C ASP A 217 -52.71 61.20 42.85
N ALA A 218 -52.65 62.40 42.24
CA ALA A 218 -52.18 62.57 40.87
C ALA A 218 -50.70 62.19 40.71
N GLU A 219 -49.82 62.66 41.59
CA GLU A 219 -48.40 62.28 41.61
C GLU A 219 -48.21 60.76 41.81
N ALA A 220 -49.04 60.14 42.64
CA ALA A 220 -49.03 58.69 42.85
C ALA A 220 -49.49 57.92 41.60
N ALA A 221 -50.49 58.44 40.87
CA ALA A 221 -50.94 57.87 39.60
C ALA A 221 -49.85 57.98 38.52
N ASP A 222 -49.24 59.15 38.37
CA ASP A 222 -48.13 59.37 37.43
C ASP A 222 -46.93 58.45 37.76
N ALA A 223 -46.63 58.27 39.05
CA ALA A 223 -45.57 57.36 39.49
C ALA A 223 -45.91 55.89 39.24
N ALA A 224 -47.20 55.50 39.25
CA ALA A 224 -47.63 54.15 38.90
C ALA A 224 -47.47 53.92 37.38
N GLU A 225 -47.94 54.86 36.54
CA GLU A 225 -47.79 54.78 35.08
C GLU A 225 -46.31 54.73 34.66
N ALA A 226 -45.45 55.50 35.32
CA ALA A 226 -44.01 55.45 35.09
C ALA A 226 -43.39 54.09 35.44
N ARG A 227 -43.87 53.42 36.51
CA ARG A 227 -43.43 52.06 36.85
C ARG A 227 -43.92 51.05 35.82
N ASP A 228 -45.18 51.12 35.43
CA ASP A 228 -45.75 50.21 34.42
C ASP A 228 -45.00 50.35 33.09
N THR A 229 -44.65 51.57 32.69
CA THR A 229 -43.83 51.84 31.50
C THR A 229 -42.42 51.25 31.63
N ALA A 230 -41.79 51.39 32.81
CA ALA A 230 -40.47 50.84 33.07
C ALA A 230 -40.46 49.30 33.11
N GLU A 231 -41.50 48.68 33.67
CA GLU A 231 -41.69 47.24 33.67
C GLU A 231 -41.87 46.71 32.25
N LEU A 232 -42.71 47.35 31.43
CA LEU A 232 -42.89 46.99 30.03
C LEU A 232 -41.58 47.13 29.23
N ALA A 233 -40.81 48.19 29.47
CA ALA A 233 -39.51 48.39 28.82
C ALA A 233 -38.49 47.31 29.24
N ARG A 234 -38.46 46.93 30.51
CA ARG A 234 -37.62 45.84 31.02
C ARG A 234 -38.01 44.50 30.38
N ASP A 235 -39.30 44.19 30.35
CA ASP A 235 -39.79 42.93 29.80
C ASP A 235 -39.52 42.84 28.29
N THR A 236 -39.64 43.96 27.57
CA THR A 236 -39.24 44.07 26.15
C THR A 236 -37.74 43.83 25.97
N ALA A 237 -36.89 44.37 26.85
CA ALA A 237 -35.44 44.18 26.80
C ALA A 237 -35.04 42.72 27.12
N ILE A 238 -35.73 42.06 28.05
CA ILE A 238 -35.52 40.64 28.36
C ILE A 238 -35.89 39.79 27.13
N ALA A 239 -37.06 40.02 26.53
CA ALA A 239 -37.49 39.29 25.34
C ALA A 239 -36.52 39.49 24.16
N ALA A 240 -35.99 40.70 23.96
CA ALA A 240 -34.98 40.97 22.94
C ALA A 240 -33.66 40.23 23.22
N ARG A 241 -33.23 40.15 24.48
CA ARG A 241 -32.03 39.39 24.87
C ARG A 241 -32.22 37.89 24.63
N GLU A 242 -33.35 37.34 25.04
CA GLU A 242 -33.68 35.92 24.83
C GLU A 242 -33.74 35.57 23.33
N ALA A 243 -34.26 36.46 22.49
CA ALA A 243 -34.24 36.29 21.04
C ALA A 243 -32.81 36.26 20.47
N LEU A 244 -31.94 37.19 20.89
CA LEU A 244 -30.53 37.22 20.47
C LEU A 244 -29.75 36.00 20.98
N GLU A 245 -30.03 35.53 22.20
CA GLU A 245 -29.43 34.31 22.74
C GLU A 245 -29.86 33.07 21.93
N ALA A 246 -31.12 32.99 21.52
CA ALA A 246 -31.62 31.94 20.64
C ALA A 246 -30.98 31.98 19.24
N GLU A 247 -30.87 33.16 18.62
CA GLU A 247 -30.17 33.34 17.34
C GLU A 247 -28.69 32.94 17.45
N ALA A 248 -28.01 33.34 18.52
CA ALA A 248 -26.61 32.96 18.75
C ALA A 248 -26.45 31.46 18.99
N ALA A 249 -27.41 30.79 19.66
CA ALA A 249 -27.41 29.34 19.81
C ALA A 249 -27.62 28.63 18.46
N GLN A 250 -28.53 29.13 17.61
CA GLN A 250 -28.74 28.61 16.27
C GLN A 250 -27.49 28.75 15.40
N LEU A 251 -26.86 29.93 15.35
CA LEU A 251 -25.64 30.15 14.56
C LEU A 251 -24.48 29.26 15.03
N ARG A 252 -24.36 29.01 16.35
CA ARG A 252 -23.36 28.06 16.87
C ARG A 252 -23.64 26.64 16.39
N ALA A 253 -24.88 26.18 16.44
CA ALA A 253 -25.26 24.86 15.94
C ALA A 253 -25.01 24.73 14.42
N GLU A 254 -25.29 25.79 13.64
CA GLU A 254 -24.99 25.83 12.20
C GLU A 254 -23.48 25.78 11.92
N LEU A 255 -22.66 26.49 12.71
CA LEU A 255 -21.20 26.43 12.60
C LEU A 255 -20.66 25.05 12.95
N GLU A 256 -21.12 24.45 14.05
CA GLU A 256 -20.76 23.08 14.43
C GLU A 256 -21.13 22.09 13.33
N GLN A 257 -22.31 22.23 12.72
CA GLN A 257 -22.72 21.42 11.58
C GLN A 257 -21.76 21.61 10.39
N ARG A 258 -21.43 22.85 10.02
CA ARG A 258 -20.48 23.14 8.93
C ARG A 258 -19.08 22.58 9.21
N ASP A 259 -18.61 22.63 10.44
CA ASP A 259 -17.31 22.06 10.84
C ASP A 259 -17.32 20.53 10.73
N THR A 260 -18.42 19.86 11.09
CA THR A 260 -18.55 18.41 10.88
C THR A 260 -18.58 18.06 9.38
N GLU A 261 -19.28 18.84 8.55
CA GLU A 261 -19.31 18.66 7.10
C GLU A 261 -17.91 18.88 6.47
N LEU A 262 -17.18 19.92 6.86
CA LEU A 262 -15.81 20.18 6.40
C LEU A 262 -14.85 19.05 6.81
N THR A 263 -14.99 18.54 8.04
CA THR A 263 -14.19 17.41 8.53
C THR A 263 -14.47 16.14 7.71
N ALA A 264 -15.75 15.88 7.38
CA ALA A 264 -16.14 14.76 6.53
C ALA A 264 -15.57 14.90 5.11
N LEU A 265 -15.65 16.09 4.49
CA LEU A 265 -15.09 16.37 3.17
C LEU A 265 -13.57 16.23 3.14
N HIS A 266 -12.85 16.66 4.19
CA HIS A 266 -11.41 16.44 4.30
C HIS A 266 -11.06 14.96 4.38
N ALA A 267 -11.83 14.16 5.11
CA ALA A 267 -11.65 12.71 5.19
C ALA A 267 -11.90 12.05 3.81
N GLU A 268 -12.92 12.48 3.09
CA GLU A 268 -13.23 12.01 1.73
C GLU A 268 -12.11 12.36 0.74
N LEU A 269 -11.60 13.60 0.76
CA LEU A 269 -10.46 14.01 -0.06
C LEU A 269 -9.19 13.20 0.25
N ALA A 270 -8.93 12.90 1.52
CA ALA A 270 -7.81 12.06 1.91
C ALA A 270 -7.97 10.62 1.39
N ALA A 271 -9.18 10.07 1.43
CA ALA A 271 -9.48 8.75 0.87
C ALA A 271 -9.28 8.71 -0.66
N ILE A 272 -9.79 9.71 -1.39
CA ILE A 272 -9.62 9.84 -2.84
C ILE A 272 -8.14 9.95 -3.21
N HIS A 273 -7.33 10.72 -2.45
CA HIS A 273 -5.89 10.77 -2.67
C HIS A 273 -5.21 9.42 -2.47
N SER A 274 -5.55 8.69 -1.41
CA SER A 274 -5.03 7.34 -1.16
C SER A 274 -5.41 6.36 -2.28
N GLU A 275 -6.64 6.44 -2.80
CA GLU A 275 -7.10 5.62 -3.93
C GLU A 275 -6.31 5.96 -5.21
N ARG A 276 -6.15 7.24 -5.52
CA ARG A 276 -5.35 7.70 -6.67
C ARG A 276 -3.91 7.20 -6.59
N ASP A 277 -3.29 7.26 -5.41
CA ASP A 277 -1.91 6.81 -5.22
C ASP A 277 -1.81 5.28 -5.40
N THR A 278 -2.80 4.52 -4.93
CA THR A 278 -2.92 3.07 -5.17
C THR A 278 -3.08 2.74 -6.65
N LEU A 279 -3.96 3.44 -7.36
CA LEU A 279 -4.15 3.27 -8.81
C LEU A 279 -2.91 3.65 -9.60
N THR A 280 -2.17 4.66 -9.17
CA THR A 280 -0.89 5.06 -9.77
C THR A 280 0.16 3.95 -9.63
N ALA A 281 0.30 3.38 -8.44
CA ALA A 281 1.21 2.25 -8.22
C ALA A 281 0.81 1.00 -9.02
N ALA A 282 -0.49 0.71 -9.14
CA ALA A 282 -1.01 -0.38 -9.96
C ALA A 282 -0.71 -0.16 -11.45
N ARG A 283 -0.91 1.06 -11.95
CA ARG A 283 -0.56 1.44 -13.34
C ARG A 283 0.93 1.25 -13.60
N ASP A 284 1.79 1.73 -12.71
CA ASP A 284 3.25 1.65 -12.90
C ASP A 284 3.72 0.18 -12.88
N THR A 285 3.13 -0.65 -12.03
CA THR A 285 3.35 -2.11 -12.03
C THR A 285 2.92 -2.75 -13.35
N ALA A 286 1.76 -2.36 -13.90
CA ALA A 286 1.27 -2.88 -15.18
C ALA A 286 2.16 -2.45 -16.36
N ILE A 287 2.70 -1.23 -16.34
CA ILE A 287 3.68 -0.75 -17.34
C ILE A 287 4.95 -1.59 -17.29
N ALA A 288 5.51 -1.84 -16.09
CA ALA A 288 6.69 -2.67 -15.94
C ALA A 288 6.48 -4.12 -16.41
N ALA A 289 5.29 -4.68 -16.13
CA ALA A 289 4.91 -6.01 -16.61
C ALA A 289 4.81 -6.06 -18.14
N ARG A 290 4.20 -5.05 -18.76
CA ARG A 290 4.12 -4.92 -20.22
C ARG A 290 5.51 -4.82 -20.84
N ASP A 291 6.40 -4.01 -20.27
CA ASP A 291 7.75 -3.81 -20.81
C ASP A 291 8.59 -5.10 -20.69
N THR A 292 8.42 -5.86 -19.60
CA THR A 292 9.01 -7.20 -19.44
C THR A 292 8.49 -8.16 -20.51
N ALA A 293 7.17 -8.22 -20.73
CA ALA A 293 6.58 -9.07 -21.75
C ALA A 293 7.03 -8.68 -23.18
N ALA A 294 7.22 -7.38 -23.45
CA ALA A 294 7.75 -6.90 -24.72
C ALA A 294 9.21 -7.34 -24.93
N ALA A 295 10.04 -7.27 -23.90
CA ALA A 295 11.42 -7.76 -23.94
C ALA A 295 11.48 -9.29 -24.17
N ASP A 296 10.61 -10.05 -23.51
CA ASP A 296 10.49 -11.49 -23.71
C ASP A 296 10.05 -11.84 -25.13
N ALA A 297 9.07 -11.13 -25.68
CA ALA A 297 8.63 -11.32 -27.07
C ALA A 297 9.75 -11.02 -28.08
N ALA A 298 10.54 -9.96 -27.84
CA ALA A 298 11.70 -9.63 -28.67
C ALA A 298 12.78 -10.72 -28.62
N ARG A 299 13.05 -11.27 -27.43
CA ARG A 299 13.99 -12.39 -27.24
C ARG A 299 13.53 -13.64 -27.99
N VAL A 300 12.27 -14.06 -27.82
CA VAL A 300 11.72 -15.23 -28.53
C VAL A 300 11.78 -15.02 -30.05
N THR A 301 11.52 -13.81 -30.53
CA THR A 301 11.62 -13.48 -31.96
C THR A 301 13.06 -13.65 -32.47
N ALA A 302 14.07 -13.18 -31.72
CA ALA A 302 15.47 -13.35 -32.07
C ALA A 302 15.93 -14.83 -32.04
N GLU A 303 15.44 -15.60 -31.07
CA GLU A 303 15.66 -17.06 -31.00
C GLU A 303 15.07 -17.78 -32.21
N LEU A 304 13.83 -17.46 -32.59
CA LEU A 304 13.18 -18.01 -33.79
C LEU A 304 13.94 -17.65 -35.07
N GLN A 305 14.44 -16.42 -35.20
CA GLN A 305 15.28 -16.02 -36.33
C GLN A 305 16.57 -16.84 -36.36
N THR A 306 17.24 -17.02 -35.22
CA THR A 306 18.46 -17.83 -35.13
C THR A 306 18.19 -19.27 -35.57
N LEU A 307 17.13 -19.89 -35.03
CA LEU A 307 16.72 -21.25 -35.37
C LEU A 307 16.37 -21.38 -36.86
N ALA A 308 15.72 -20.37 -37.46
CA ALA A 308 15.44 -20.35 -38.90
C ALA A 308 16.72 -20.33 -39.74
N HIS A 309 17.73 -19.54 -39.33
CA HIS A 309 19.04 -19.53 -40.02
C HIS A 309 19.77 -20.86 -39.88
N GLU A 310 19.75 -21.48 -38.70
CA GLU A 310 20.31 -22.81 -38.47
C GLU A 310 19.61 -23.88 -39.31
N HIS A 311 18.28 -23.81 -39.42
CA HIS A 311 17.51 -24.70 -40.29
C HIS A 311 17.93 -24.56 -41.75
N THR A 312 17.96 -23.35 -42.31
CA THR A 312 18.41 -23.13 -43.69
C THR A 312 19.85 -23.60 -43.92
N ARG A 313 20.73 -23.40 -42.94
CA ARG A 313 22.11 -23.90 -42.97
C ARG A 313 22.15 -25.43 -43.04
N THR A 314 21.44 -26.11 -42.14
CA THR A 314 21.41 -27.59 -42.11
C THR A 314 20.78 -28.19 -43.36
N GLU A 315 19.75 -27.55 -43.94
CA GLU A 315 19.20 -27.94 -45.25
C GLU A 315 20.22 -27.81 -46.38
N THR A 316 21.03 -26.74 -46.36
CA THR A 316 22.09 -26.53 -47.35
C THR A 316 23.18 -27.59 -47.21
N GLU A 317 23.65 -27.85 -45.99
CA GLU A 317 24.63 -28.90 -45.69
C GLU A 317 24.11 -30.29 -46.10
N LEU A 318 22.84 -30.59 -45.85
CA LEU A 318 22.19 -31.83 -46.29
C LEU A 318 22.14 -31.92 -47.83
N GLY A 319 21.82 -30.82 -48.50
CA GLY A 319 21.83 -30.73 -49.97
C GLY A 319 23.21 -30.98 -50.57
N GLU A 320 24.26 -30.42 -49.97
CA GLU A 320 25.65 -30.66 -50.36
C GLU A 320 26.08 -32.10 -50.13
N ALA A 321 25.77 -32.67 -48.95
CA ALA A 321 26.07 -34.07 -48.64
C ALA A 321 25.39 -35.03 -49.63
N ARG A 322 24.14 -34.75 -50.04
CA ARG A 322 23.44 -35.53 -51.08
C ARG A 322 24.17 -35.47 -52.42
N ARG A 323 24.59 -34.28 -52.88
CA ARG A 323 25.38 -34.13 -54.12
C ARG A 323 26.72 -34.87 -54.04
N GLN A 324 27.38 -34.85 -52.87
CA GLN A 324 28.63 -35.60 -52.67
C GLN A 324 28.39 -37.11 -52.78
N ILE A 325 27.32 -37.64 -52.19
CA ILE A 325 26.96 -39.06 -52.30
C ILE A 325 26.67 -39.44 -53.76
N GLU A 326 25.93 -38.60 -54.50
CA GLU A 326 25.65 -38.81 -55.93
C GLU A 326 26.95 -38.83 -56.74
N SER A 327 27.86 -37.87 -56.51
CA SER A 327 29.17 -37.82 -57.17
C SER A 327 30.03 -39.03 -56.85
N LEU A 328 30.08 -39.48 -55.59
CA LEU A 328 30.82 -40.67 -55.18
C LEU A 328 30.22 -41.94 -55.80
N THR A 329 28.90 -42.01 -55.91
CA THR A 329 28.20 -43.12 -56.56
C THR A 329 28.52 -43.18 -58.05
N ALA A 330 28.46 -42.04 -58.75
CA ALA A 330 28.85 -41.95 -60.16
C ALA A 330 30.34 -42.31 -60.37
N GLY A 331 31.21 -41.84 -59.48
CA GLY A 331 32.64 -42.20 -59.48
C GLY A 331 32.87 -43.70 -59.27
N ARG A 332 32.15 -44.31 -58.32
CA ARG A 332 32.18 -45.76 -58.08
C ARG A 332 31.72 -46.53 -59.31
N ASP A 333 30.63 -46.12 -59.94
CA ASP A 333 30.07 -46.80 -61.11
C ASP A 333 31.03 -46.70 -62.30
N THR A 334 31.66 -45.53 -62.50
CA THR A 334 32.73 -45.34 -63.49
C THR A 334 33.91 -46.28 -63.23
N ALA A 335 34.45 -46.28 -62.00
CA ALA A 335 35.53 -47.18 -61.62
C ALA A 335 35.18 -48.66 -61.79
N ALA A 336 33.93 -49.05 -61.52
CA ALA A 336 33.45 -50.42 -61.75
C ALA A 336 33.45 -50.77 -63.24
N THR A 337 33.02 -49.86 -64.12
CA THR A 337 33.08 -50.07 -65.58
C THR A 337 34.50 -50.16 -66.12
N GLU A 338 35.42 -49.30 -65.64
CA GLU A 338 36.84 -49.34 -65.98
C GLU A 338 37.48 -50.65 -65.54
N LEU A 339 37.22 -51.08 -64.30
CA LEU A 339 37.71 -52.37 -63.80
C LEU A 339 37.19 -53.54 -64.64
N ALA A 340 35.92 -53.51 -65.04
CA ALA A 340 35.36 -54.52 -65.94
C ALA A 340 36.00 -54.49 -67.33
N ALA A 341 36.38 -53.32 -67.84
CA ALA A 341 37.09 -53.18 -69.11
C ALA A 341 38.54 -53.68 -69.02
N VAL A 342 39.25 -53.38 -67.92
CA VAL A 342 40.60 -53.89 -67.62
C VAL A 342 40.59 -55.41 -67.50
N ARG A 343 39.62 -55.99 -66.79
CA ARG A 343 39.45 -57.46 -66.72
C ARG A 343 39.27 -58.07 -68.10
N ARG A 344 38.38 -57.51 -68.92
CA ARG A 344 38.21 -57.96 -70.32
C ARG A 344 39.46 -57.78 -71.18
N ALA A 345 40.29 -56.78 -70.90
CA ALA A 345 41.57 -56.58 -71.59
C ALA A 345 42.62 -57.60 -71.16
N LEU A 346 42.65 -57.93 -69.86
CA LEU A 346 43.48 -58.99 -69.32
C LEU A 346 43.10 -60.36 -69.90
N ASP A 347 41.81 -60.70 -69.90
CA ASP A 347 41.31 -61.96 -70.48
C ASP A 347 41.74 -62.09 -71.95
N ARG A 348 41.61 -60.99 -72.73
CA ARG A 348 42.09 -60.95 -74.12
C ARG A 348 43.60 -61.16 -74.22
N ALA A 349 44.39 -60.47 -73.40
CA ALA A 349 45.84 -60.64 -73.38
C ALA A 349 46.25 -62.07 -72.98
N GLU A 350 45.52 -62.71 -72.07
CA GLU A 350 45.74 -64.12 -71.71
C GLU A 350 45.41 -65.06 -72.86
N THR A 351 44.30 -64.84 -73.58
CA THR A 351 43.96 -65.61 -74.78
C THR A 351 44.98 -65.42 -75.91
N ASP A 352 45.44 -64.18 -76.14
CA ASP A 352 46.49 -63.89 -77.11
C ASP A 352 47.81 -64.57 -76.72
N ARG A 353 48.15 -64.56 -75.42
CA ARG A 353 49.34 -65.26 -74.90
C ARG A 353 49.24 -66.77 -75.12
N ALA A 354 48.07 -67.37 -74.89
CA ALA A 354 47.83 -68.79 -75.15
C ALA A 354 47.97 -69.11 -76.64
N ARG A 355 47.33 -68.33 -77.52
CA ARG A 355 47.47 -68.47 -78.97
C ARG A 355 48.93 -68.37 -79.42
N LEU A 356 49.67 -67.35 -78.95
CA LEU A 356 51.09 -67.20 -79.26
C LEU A 356 51.94 -68.36 -78.73
N ALA A 357 51.56 -68.96 -77.61
CA ALA A 357 52.25 -70.15 -77.09
C ALA A 357 52.00 -71.39 -77.95
N ASP A 358 50.78 -71.56 -78.46
CA ASP A 358 50.41 -72.62 -79.40
C ASP A 358 51.12 -72.42 -80.75
N GLU A 359 51.12 -71.20 -81.30
CA GLU A 359 51.88 -70.83 -82.50
C GLU A 359 53.38 -71.12 -82.33
N LEU A 360 53.96 -70.79 -81.16
CA LEU A 360 55.35 -71.14 -80.84
C LEU A 360 55.57 -72.66 -80.74
N HIS A 361 54.59 -73.42 -80.26
CA HIS A 361 54.68 -74.87 -80.21
C HIS A 361 54.64 -75.47 -81.62
N GLU A 362 53.71 -75.01 -82.45
CA GLU A 362 53.60 -75.41 -83.86
C GLU A 362 54.87 -75.07 -84.63
N VAL A 363 55.42 -73.85 -84.49
CA VAL A 363 56.70 -73.47 -85.12
C VAL A 363 57.85 -74.36 -84.63
N ARG A 364 57.87 -74.76 -83.36
CA ARG A 364 58.89 -75.70 -82.83
C ARG A 364 58.72 -77.10 -83.40
N GLU A 365 57.47 -77.54 -83.59
CA GLU A 365 57.13 -78.82 -84.21
C GLU A 365 57.53 -78.81 -85.69
N GLN A 366 57.13 -77.80 -86.45
CA GLN A 366 57.58 -77.57 -87.83
C GLN A 366 59.11 -77.52 -87.92
N ALA A 367 59.80 -76.84 -87.00
CA ALA A 367 61.26 -76.82 -86.95
C ALA A 367 61.86 -78.19 -86.59
N ALA A 368 61.17 -79.02 -85.80
CA ALA A 368 61.58 -80.40 -85.52
C ALA A 368 61.35 -81.31 -86.74
N GLU A 369 60.21 -81.18 -87.43
CA GLU A 369 59.91 -81.86 -88.67
C GLU A 369 60.89 -81.48 -89.78
N HIS A 370 61.19 -80.19 -89.96
CA HIS A 370 62.21 -79.75 -90.92
C HIS A 370 63.59 -80.31 -90.58
N ARG A 371 63.96 -80.37 -89.30
CA ARG A 371 65.24 -81.00 -88.88
C ARG A 371 65.22 -82.51 -89.16
N ALA A 372 64.11 -83.21 -88.87
CA ALA A 372 63.96 -84.63 -89.15
C ALA A 372 63.95 -84.92 -90.65
N GLY A 373 63.23 -84.13 -91.44
CA GLY A 373 63.20 -84.19 -92.90
C GLY A 373 64.57 -83.89 -93.51
N ARG A 374 65.31 -82.92 -92.95
CA ARG A 374 66.71 -82.67 -93.35
C ARG A 374 67.60 -83.85 -93.02
N ALA A 375 67.50 -84.44 -91.83
CA ALA A 375 68.26 -85.63 -91.45
C ALA A 375 67.90 -86.85 -92.31
N ALA A 376 66.63 -87.03 -92.67
CA ALA A 376 66.18 -88.08 -93.58
C ALA A 376 66.69 -87.87 -95.01
N ALA A 377 66.72 -86.62 -95.49
CA ALA A 377 67.31 -86.25 -96.78
C ALA A 377 68.84 -86.42 -96.78
N GLU A 378 69.51 -86.10 -95.67
CA GLU A 378 70.94 -86.36 -95.47
C GLU A 378 71.22 -87.87 -95.47
N SER A 379 70.38 -88.67 -94.81
CA SER A 379 70.46 -90.14 -94.81
C SER A 379 70.20 -90.74 -96.19
N SER A 380 69.19 -90.25 -96.93
CA SER A 380 68.93 -90.73 -98.29
C SER A 380 70.03 -90.32 -99.28
N LEU A 381 70.62 -89.13 -99.12
CA LEU A 381 71.81 -88.74 -99.86
C LEU A 381 73.03 -89.59 -99.49
N ALA A 382 73.20 -89.95 -98.22
CA ALA A 382 74.25 -90.86 -97.80
C ALA A 382 74.06 -92.26 -98.40
N ALA A 383 72.84 -92.80 -98.34
CA ALA A 383 72.49 -94.08 -98.95
C ALA A 383 72.65 -94.07 -100.48
N LEU A 384 72.28 -92.97 -101.15
CA LEU A 384 72.51 -92.81 -102.60
C LEU A 384 74.00 -92.70 -102.93
N ARG A 385 74.80 -92.02 -102.10
CA ARG A 385 76.26 -91.97 -102.26
C ARG A 385 76.89 -93.34 -102.06
N GLU A 386 76.43 -94.10 -101.08
CA GLU A 386 76.89 -95.46 -100.80
C GLU A 386 76.46 -96.43 -101.90
N GLN A 387 75.24 -96.29 -102.42
CA GLN A 387 74.75 -97.04 -103.58
C GLN A 387 75.55 -96.68 -104.85
N LEU A 388 75.84 -95.40 -105.08
CA LEU A 388 76.70 -94.96 -106.18
C LEU A 388 78.14 -95.47 -106.01
N ALA A 389 78.70 -95.43 -104.81
CA ALA A 389 80.02 -95.99 -104.52
C ALA A 389 80.04 -97.49 -104.79
N HIS A 390 79.02 -98.23 -104.31
CA HIS A 390 78.90 -99.66 -104.54
C HIS A 390 78.68 -100.00 -106.02
N ASP A 391 77.88 -99.23 -106.73
CA ASP A 391 77.66 -99.40 -108.18
C ASP A 391 78.95 -99.10 -108.96
N VAL A 392 79.71 -98.07 -108.57
CA VAL A 392 81.02 -97.74 -109.16
C VAL A 392 82.07 -98.81 -108.85
N ASP A 393 82.10 -99.33 -107.62
CA ASP A 393 83.00 -100.40 -107.21
C ASP A 393 82.65 -101.72 -107.92
N ARG A 394 81.35 -101.97 -108.12
CA ARG A 394 80.88 -103.10 -108.92
C ARG A 394 81.27 -102.95 -110.39
N GLU A 395 81.12 -101.76 -110.98
CA GLU A 395 81.56 -101.49 -112.34
C GLU A 395 83.10 -101.53 -112.48
N ARG A 396 83.84 -101.12 -111.45
CA ARG A 396 85.30 -101.32 -111.37
C ARG A 396 85.65 -102.79 -111.31
N ALA A 397 85.01 -103.57 -110.46
CA ALA A 397 85.23 -105.01 -110.36
C ALA A 397 84.90 -105.72 -111.68
N TYR A 398 83.82 -105.34 -112.36
CA TYR A 398 83.52 -105.85 -113.70
C TYR A 398 84.51 -105.36 -114.76
N GLY A 399 85.02 -104.14 -114.64
CA GLY A 399 86.09 -103.59 -115.47
C GLY A 399 87.41 -104.37 -115.32
N GLU A 400 87.82 -104.61 -114.08
CA GLU A 400 88.99 -105.40 -113.70
C GLU A 400 88.84 -106.85 -114.13
N GLN A 401 87.66 -107.45 -113.97
CA GLN A 401 87.38 -108.79 -114.43
C GLN A 401 87.49 -108.92 -115.96
N ARG A 402 87.01 -107.93 -116.73
CA ARG A 402 87.20 -107.91 -118.20
C ARG A 402 88.66 -107.74 -118.59
N LEU A 403 89.42 -106.97 -117.82
CA LEU A 403 90.86 -106.78 -118.00
C LEU A 403 91.61 -108.07 -117.72
N ALA A 404 91.33 -108.75 -116.60
CA ALA A 404 91.88 -110.04 -116.26
C ALA A 404 91.52 -111.13 -117.29
N ASP A 405 90.27 -111.16 -117.77
CA ASP A 405 89.86 -112.09 -118.84
C ASP A 405 90.52 -111.76 -120.19
N ALA A 406 90.87 -110.50 -120.44
CA ALA A 406 91.63 -110.09 -121.63
C ALA A 406 93.11 -110.49 -121.49
N GLU A 407 93.72 -110.26 -120.33
CA GLU A 407 95.08 -110.70 -119.99
C GLU A 407 95.20 -112.22 -120.05
N THR A 408 94.25 -112.95 -119.46
CA THR A 408 94.24 -114.42 -119.48
C THR A 408 94.12 -114.96 -120.91
N ARG A 409 93.33 -114.33 -121.77
CA ARG A 409 93.27 -114.68 -123.21
C ARG A 409 94.57 -114.38 -123.93
N HIS A 410 95.21 -113.27 -123.60
CA HIS A 410 96.49 -112.88 -124.20
C HIS A 410 97.64 -113.79 -123.74
N ASP A 411 97.64 -114.21 -122.48
CA ASP A 411 98.57 -115.17 -121.91
C ASP A 411 98.35 -116.58 -122.45
N ALA A 412 97.09 -116.98 -122.65
CA ALA A 412 96.77 -118.22 -123.35
C ALA A 412 97.27 -118.21 -124.80
N GLN A 413 97.13 -117.08 -125.51
CA GLN A 413 97.68 -116.90 -126.86
C GLN A 413 99.21 -116.95 -126.86
N LEU A 414 99.88 -116.33 -125.88
CA LEU A 414 101.34 -116.41 -125.72
C LEU A 414 101.81 -117.82 -125.36
N ALA A 415 101.08 -118.55 -124.53
CA ALA A 415 101.36 -119.93 -124.17
C ALA A 415 101.18 -120.86 -125.37
N GLU A 416 100.12 -120.68 -126.17
CA GLU A 416 99.88 -121.45 -127.39
C GLU A 416 100.99 -121.23 -128.42
N LEU A 417 101.39 -119.97 -128.65
CA LEU A 417 102.54 -119.61 -129.49
C LEU A 417 103.86 -120.21 -128.98
N ARG A 418 104.11 -120.19 -127.66
CA ARG A 418 105.28 -120.86 -127.04
C ARG A 418 105.25 -122.37 -127.22
N THR A 419 104.06 -122.97 -127.18
CA THR A 419 103.87 -124.42 -127.33
C THR A 419 104.07 -124.86 -128.79
N GLU A 420 103.63 -124.05 -129.76
CA GLU A 420 103.90 -124.24 -131.18
C GLU A 420 105.38 -124.07 -131.51
N LEU A 421 106.04 -123.07 -130.92
CA LEU A 421 107.48 -122.87 -131.03
C LEU A 421 108.27 -124.05 -130.43
N ALA A 422 107.78 -124.62 -129.32
CA ALA A 422 108.36 -125.80 -128.69
C ALA A 422 108.11 -127.12 -129.47
N ARG A 423 107.00 -127.23 -130.21
CA ARG A 423 106.77 -128.33 -131.18
C ARG A 423 107.63 -128.19 -132.44
N ALA A 424 107.98 -126.97 -132.83
CA ALA A 424 108.92 -126.70 -133.92
C ALA A 424 110.37 -127.02 -133.50
N ARG A 425 110.76 -126.67 -132.26
CA ARG A 425 112.12 -126.90 -131.73
C ARG A 425 112.40 -128.36 -131.34
N ARG A 426 111.41 -129.12 -130.85
CA ARG A 426 111.58 -130.55 -130.51
C ARG A 426 111.72 -131.51 -131.70
N ARG A 427 111.57 -131.04 -132.94
CA ARG A 427 111.88 -131.83 -134.15
C ARG A 427 113.33 -131.71 -134.64
N ALA A 428 114.16 -130.82 -134.06
CA ALA A 428 115.42 -130.43 -134.67
C ALA A 428 116.71 -130.78 -133.90
N ALA A 429 116.69 -131.11 -132.60
CA ALA A 429 117.93 -131.48 -131.91
C ALA A 429 117.66 -132.17 -130.57
N GLY A 430 118.25 -133.34 -130.38
CA GLY A 430 118.25 -134.06 -129.12
C GLY A 430 119.29 -133.50 -128.14
N TRP A 431 118.81 -133.30 -126.89
CA TRP A 431 119.40 -133.69 -125.61
C TRP A 431 120.70 -133.05 -125.09
N THR A 432 120.54 -132.22 -124.03
CA THR A 432 121.03 -132.34 -122.63
C THR A 432 121.07 -130.91 -122.03
N GLU A 433 120.23 -130.46 -121.07
CA GLU A 433 119.94 -130.88 -119.67
C GLU A 433 121.22 -130.76 -118.80
N GLN A 434 121.34 -129.94 -117.73
CA GLN A 434 120.34 -129.38 -116.82
C GLN A 434 120.86 -128.17 -115.98
N ASP A 435 120.01 -127.14 -115.90
CA ASP A 435 119.60 -126.21 -114.83
C ASP A 435 120.57 -125.57 -113.81
N LEU A 436 120.53 -124.23 -113.85
CA LEU A 436 120.79 -123.26 -112.80
C LEU A 436 119.48 -122.47 -112.59
N ASP A 437 119.11 -122.20 -111.34
CA ASP A 437 117.94 -121.42 -110.93
C ASP A 437 118.39 -120.12 -110.22
N PRO A 438 117.92 -118.92 -110.65
CA PRO A 438 118.27 -117.64 -110.05
C PRO A 438 117.12 -116.95 -109.28
N THR A 439 117.56 -115.98 -108.50
CA THR A 439 116.89 -114.95 -107.69
C THR A 439 115.97 -114.00 -108.48
N ASP A 440 114.97 -113.40 -107.79
CA ASP A 440 114.69 -111.94 -107.72
C ASP A 440 113.27 -111.68 -107.15
N SER A 441 113.11 -110.91 -106.05
CA SER A 441 112.91 -109.43 -105.98
C SER A 441 111.43 -109.07 -106.26
N ASP A 442 110.68 -108.22 -105.56
CA ASP A 442 110.93 -106.96 -104.86
C ASP A 442 109.57 -106.54 -104.20
N SER A 443 109.52 -106.09 -102.93
CA SER A 443 109.21 -104.67 -102.57
C SER A 443 107.70 -104.39 -102.21
N PRO A 444 107.29 -103.19 -101.70
CA PRO A 444 107.16 -102.88 -100.25
C PRO A 444 105.93 -101.98 -99.85
N GLY A 445 105.92 -101.44 -98.62
CA GLY A 445 105.20 -100.19 -98.21
C GLY A 445 103.70 -100.35 -97.94
N ASP A 446 102.98 -99.57 -97.13
CA ASP A 446 103.10 -98.20 -96.60
C ASP A 446 102.00 -98.13 -95.49
N ALA A 447 102.22 -97.71 -94.23
CA ALA A 447 102.28 -96.33 -93.74
C ALA A 447 100.99 -95.54 -94.11
N THR A 448 100.32 -94.74 -93.27
CA THR A 448 100.67 -93.91 -92.10
C THR A 448 99.37 -93.27 -91.54
N ASP A 449 99.42 -92.74 -90.31
CA ASP A 449 99.06 -91.35 -89.90
C ASP A 449 97.69 -90.73 -90.35
N ASP A 450 97.02 -89.84 -89.63
CA ASP A 450 97.36 -89.03 -88.47
C ASP A 450 96.15 -88.19 -88.07
N VAL A 451 96.32 -87.49 -86.94
CA VAL A 451 95.82 -86.12 -86.68
C VAL A 451 94.37 -85.95 -86.19
N ASP A 452 94.31 -85.92 -84.86
CA ASP A 452 94.16 -84.70 -84.06
C ASP A 452 92.83 -83.92 -84.03
N GLY A 453 92.47 -83.57 -82.79
CA GLY A 453 92.24 -82.17 -82.46
C GLY A 453 90.81 -81.87 -82.01
N SER A 454 90.52 -81.84 -80.70
CA SER A 454 90.74 -80.68 -79.82
C SER A 454 89.88 -79.49 -80.27
N SER A 455 88.94 -78.95 -79.50
CA SER A 455 89.12 -78.24 -78.22
C SER A 455 87.86 -77.33 -78.09
N GLU A 456 87.16 -77.28 -76.96
CA GLU A 456 87.34 -76.38 -75.80
C GLU A 456 86.36 -75.21 -75.73
N ALA A 457 86.16 -74.79 -74.47
CA ALA A 457 85.61 -73.53 -73.95
C ALA A 457 84.09 -73.35 -74.10
N GLY A 458 83.30 -73.12 -73.06
CA GLY A 458 83.48 -72.43 -71.77
C GLY A 458 82.12 -71.75 -71.49
N ALA A 459 81.71 -71.25 -70.33
CA ALA A 459 82.25 -71.17 -69.00
C ALA A 459 81.08 -70.73 -68.07
N ALA A 460 81.24 -71.00 -66.77
CA ALA A 460 80.81 -70.18 -65.62
C ALA A 460 79.32 -70.01 -65.23
N GLY A 461 79.04 -70.29 -63.94
CA GLY A 461 78.07 -69.50 -63.16
C GLY A 461 77.22 -70.26 -62.13
N SER A 462 77.75 -70.50 -60.93
CA SER A 462 76.94 -70.57 -59.68
C SER A 462 76.81 -69.14 -59.12
N PRO A 463 75.81 -68.77 -58.28
CA PRO A 463 75.85 -69.18 -56.86
C PRO A 463 74.50 -69.26 -56.08
N ARG A 464 74.52 -69.86 -54.88
CA ARG A 464 73.69 -69.54 -53.68
C ARG A 464 74.34 -68.32 -52.95
N PRO A 465 73.76 -67.55 -51.97
CA PRO A 465 72.92 -68.02 -50.85
C PRO A 465 71.96 -66.99 -50.15
N ALA A 466 71.30 -67.46 -49.08
CA ALA A 466 71.02 -66.86 -47.75
C ALA A 466 70.57 -65.40 -47.52
N GLY A 467 69.40 -65.26 -46.87
CA GLY A 467 69.29 -64.84 -45.45
C GLY A 467 69.27 -63.35 -45.07
N ALA A 468 68.24 -62.93 -44.30
CA ALA A 468 68.26 -62.01 -43.14
C ALA A 468 66.83 -61.47 -42.89
N ARG A 469 66.17 -61.82 -41.78
CA ARG A 469 66.19 -61.19 -40.43
C ARG A 469 65.54 -59.80 -40.34
N ARG A 470 64.81 -59.63 -39.22
CA ARG A 470 64.30 -58.42 -38.52
C ARG A 470 62.80 -58.19 -38.75
N ALA A 471 61.98 -57.84 -37.76
CA ALA A 471 62.09 -57.75 -36.31
C ALA A 471 60.64 -57.61 -35.75
N ARG A 472 60.42 -58.10 -34.52
CA ARG A 472 59.35 -57.63 -33.59
C ARG A 472 59.60 -56.12 -33.26
N PRO A 473 58.76 -55.34 -32.52
CA PRO A 473 57.76 -55.76 -31.51
C PRO A 473 56.56 -54.80 -31.21
N ARG A 474 55.79 -55.16 -30.16
CA ARG A 474 55.03 -54.30 -29.20
C ARG A 474 53.83 -53.51 -29.74
N ALA A 475 52.83 -53.11 -28.94
CA ALA A 475 52.29 -53.44 -27.63
C ALA A 475 51.09 -52.50 -27.44
N ALA A 476 50.11 -52.95 -26.65
CA ALA A 476 49.26 -52.15 -25.77
C ALA A 476 48.55 -50.89 -26.32
N GLN A 477 47.22 -50.87 -26.22
CA GLN A 477 46.56 -49.79 -25.50
C GLN A 477 45.22 -50.23 -24.89
N ARG A 478 45.04 -49.78 -23.65
CA ARG A 478 43.90 -49.99 -22.76
C ARG A 478 42.81 -48.95 -23.03
N ARG A 479 41.57 -49.37 -22.73
CA ARG A 479 40.43 -48.64 -22.14
C ARG A 479 40.49 -47.10 -22.02
N THR A 480 39.38 -46.47 -22.39
CA THR A 480 38.69 -45.42 -21.62
C THR A 480 37.19 -45.48 -21.97
N GLY A 481 36.32 -45.57 -20.95
CA GLY A 481 34.87 -45.57 -21.12
C GLY A 481 34.28 -44.16 -21.28
N PRO A 482 32.94 -44.03 -21.20
CA PRO A 482 32.37 -42.86 -20.56
C PRO A 482 31.36 -43.20 -19.47
N ALA A 483 31.45 -42.39 -18.42
CA ALA A 483 30.56 -42.32 -17.29
C ALA A 483 29.16 -41.82 -17.68
N GLN A 484 28.19 -42.19 -16.84
CA GLN A 484 26.82 -41.71 -16.85
C GLN A 484 26.71 -40.19 -16.61
N PRO A 485 25.55 -39.61 -16.94
CA PRO A 485 24.90 -38.72 -15.99
C PRO A 485 23.58 -39.30 -15.48
N THR A 486 23.46 -39.22 -14.16
CA THR A 486 22.31 -39.57 -13.32
C THR A 486 21.07 -38.75 -13.65
N LYS A 487 19.95 -39.46 -13.75
CA LYS A 487 18.58 -38.94 -13.88
C LYS A 487 18.09 -38.42 -12.52
N PRO A 488 17.56 -37.20 -12.38
CA PRO A 488 16.95 -36.75 -11.13
C PRO A 488 15.53 -37.31 -11.00
N ALA A 489 15.20 -37.76 -9.78
CA ALA A 489 13.86 -38.18 -9.38
C ALA A 489 12.92 -36.96 -9.25
N PRO A 490 11.61 -37.11 -9.52
CA PRO A 490 10.64 -36.07 -9.22
C PRO A 490 10.40 -36.01 -7.71
N GLY A 491 10.66 -34.83 -7.14
CA GLY A 491 10.34 -34.49 -5.77
C GLY A 491 8.83 -34.34 -5.60
N ASP A 492 8.33 -35.10 -4.64
CA ASP A 492 7.05 -34.94 -3.97
C ASP A 492 7.20 -33.79 -2.96
N SER A 493 6.39 -32.73 -3.10
CA SER A 493 6.24 -31.70 -2.08
C SER A 493 4.86 -31.05 -2.18
N SER A 494 3.97 -31.52 -1.30
CA SER A 494 3.22 -30.73 -0.32
C SER A 494 2.44 -29.50 -0.78
N ASP A 495 1.13 -29.57 -0.50
CA ASP A 495 0.35 -28.59 0.27
C ASP A 495 0.61 -27.09 0.01
N ALA A 496 -0.37 -26.45 -0.62
CA ALA A 496 -0.78 -25.12 -0.23
C ALA A 496 -2.27 -24.92 -0.54
N SER A 497 -3.06 -25.02 0.52
CA SER A 497 -4.37 -24.40 0.65
C SER A 497 -4.30 -22.92 0.26
N GLY A 498 -5.29 -22.45 -0.50
CA GLY A 498 -5.41 -21.06 -0.92
C GLY A 498 -6.84 -20.76 -1.28
N ASP A 499 -7.67 -20.68 -0.24
CA ASP A 499 -8.97 -20.03 -0.24
C ASP A 499 -8.86 -18.58 -0.77
N LEU A 500 -9.76 -18.25 -1.71
CA LEU A 500 -10.48 -16.98 -1.86
C LEU A 500 -9.70 -15.72 -2.29
N PRO A 501 -10.37 -14.69 -2.85
CA PRO A 501 -11.82 -14.45 -2.96
C PRO A 501 -12.47 -14.65 -4.33
#